data_AF-A0A8H0CXR4-F1
#
_entry.id   AF-A0A8H0CXR4-F1
#
_cell.length_a   1.000
_cell.length_b   1.000
_cell.length_c   1.000
_cell.angle_alpha   90.00
_cell.angle_beta   90.00
_cell.angle_gamma   90.00
#
_symmetry.space_group_name_H-M   'P 1'
#
loop_
_entity.id
_entity.type
_entity.pdbx_description
1 polymer ?
#
loop_
_entity_poly.entity_id
_entity_poly.type
_entity_poly.pdbx_seq_one_letter_code
_entity_poly.pdbx_strand_id
1 'polypeptide(L)'
;MKEIIKHKFPYLLFFLLLFSCFASVYGQERTITLNLSKVPLNTALKEIEKQTSMSVVYNTNDVDINRIISIKVSKESLNNVMNQLFKGVNTSFSIVDNHIVLSAKNTKVDQQKKTPIAASGTITDAKGEPLIGVSVLVKGTSNGTITDMDGNFKIQAAKGDVLEVSYIGYASQAITLANTQPLKIVMGEDTQT
;
A
#
# COMPACT_ATOMS: atom_id res chain seq x y z
N MET A 1 -31.51 62.36 12.26
CA MET A 1 -30.63 61.40 11.54
C MET A 1 -30.50 60.02 12.19
N LYS A 2 -30.76 59.84 13.51
CA LYS A 2 -30.63 58.52 14.18
C LYS A 2 -31.73 57.49 13.85
N GLU A 3 -32.95 57.92 13.49
CA GLU A 3 -34.09 57.01 13.27
C GLU A 3 -34.12 56.33 11.89
N ILE A 4 -33.49 56.92 10.87
CA ILE A 4 -33.44 56.34 9.51
C ILE A 4 -32.49 55.12 9.45
N ILE A 5 -31.51 55.07 10.36
CA ILE A 5 -30.51 54.00 10.43
C ILE A 5 -31.12 52.71 10.98
N LYS A 6 -32.08 52.81 11.93
CA LYS A 6 -32.72 51.64 12.55
C LYS A 6 -33.53 50.80 11.57
N HIS A 7 -34.21 51.41 10.59
CA HIS A 7 -35.04 50.69 9.61
C HIS A 7 -34.26 50.11 8.43
N LYS A 8 -33.03 50.58 8.17
CA LYS A 8 -32.17 50.08 7.08
C LYS A 8 -31.22 48.97 7.53
N PHE A 9 -30.96 48.90 8.84
CA PHE A 9 -30.16 47.85 9.46
C PHE A 9 -30.69 46.41 9.22
N PRO A 10 -32.00 46.11 9.32
CA PRO A 10 -32.50 44.76 9.03
C PRO A 10 -32.35 44.36 7.55
N TYR A 11 -32.48 45.31 6.61
CA TYR A 11 -32.25 45.04 5.18
C TYR A 11 -30.77 44.82 4.85
N LEU A 12 -29.88 45.54 5.54
CA LEU A 12 -28.44 45.29 5.45
C LEU A 12 -28.07 43.91 6.00
N LEU A 13 -28.69 43.50 7.12
CA LEU A 13 -28.49 42.17 7.71
C LEU A 13 -29.03 41.05 6.80
N PHE A 14 -30.16 41.28 6.14
CA PHE A 14 -30.76 40.35 5.17
C PHE A 14 -29.92 40.24 3.87
N PHE A 15 -29.35 41.34 3.40
CA PHE A 15 -28.43 41.34 2.25
C PHE A 15 -27.10 40.64 2.56
N LEU A 16 -26.59 40.76 3.80
CA LEU A 16 -25.38 40.07 4.25
C LEU A 16 -25.57 38.54 4.35
N LEU A 17 -26.79 38.08 4.66
CA LEU A 17 -27.14 36.66 4.75
C LEU A 17 -27.28 35.98 3.37
N LEU A 18 -27.64 36.72 2.33
CA LEU A 18 -27.70 36.20 0.95
C LEU A 18 -26.30 35.94 0.35
N PHE A 19 -25.26 36.55 0.89
CA PHE A 19 -23.87 36.35 0.43
C PHE A 19 -23.21 35.10 1.03
N SER A 20 -23.89 34.39 1.94
CA SER A 20 -23.36 33.16 2.58
C SER A 20 -23.56 31.89 1.75
N CYS A 21 -24.21 31.97 0.58
CA CYS A 21 -24.44 30.81 -0.30
C CYS A 21 -23.40 30.72 -1.43
N PHE A 22 -22.13 30.83 -1.07
CA PHE A 22 -21.04 30.27 -1.87
C PHE A 22 -20.36 29.21 -1.01
N ALA A 23 -21.14 28.19 -0.62
CA ALA A 23 -20.55 26.94 -0.13
C ALA A 23 -19.79 26.36 -1.31
N SER A 24 -18.48 26.54 -1.29
CA SER A 24 -17.60 25.98 -2.28
C SER A 24 -17.71 24.45 -2.21
N VAL A 25 -18.28 23.86 -3.26
CA VAL A 25 -18.36 22.41 -3.47
C VAL A 25 -16.95 21.92 -3.88
N TYR A 26 -15.95 22.12 -3.02
CA TYR A 26 -14.63 21.53 -3.17
C TYR A 26 -14.66 20.16 -2.49
N GLY A 27 -15.26 19.18 -3.16
CA GLY A 27 -15.34 17.82 -2.62
C GLY A 27 -16.45 16.95 -3.19
N GLN A 28 -17.06 17.28 -4.33
CA GLN A 28 -17.88 16.29 -5.02
C GLN A 28 -16.97 15.11 -5.42
N GLU A 29 -17.15 13.99 -4.74
CA GLU A 29 -16.48 12.74 -5.05
C GLU A 29 -16.82 12.38 -6.50
N ARG A 30 -15.83 12.46 -7.38
CA ARG A 30 -16.03 12.25 -8.82
C ARG A 30 -16.49 10.81 -9.03
N THR A 31 -17.69 10.65 -9.55
CA THR A 31 -18.25 9.34 -9.88
C THR A 31 -18.04 9.02 -11.34
N ILE A 32 -17.73 7.76 -11.61
CA ILE A 32 -17.36 7.24 -12.92
C ILE A 32 -18.26 6.04 -13.22
N THR A 33 -18.62 5.90 -14.50
CA THR A 33 -19.30 4.71 -15.00
C THR A 33 -18.45 4.08 -16.09
N LEU A 34 -18.03 2.83 -15.88
CA LEU A 34 -17.27 2.05 -16.87
C LEU A 34 -17.99 0.73 -17.11
N ASN A 35 -18.13 0.36 -18.38
CA ASN A 35 -18.63 -0.94 -18.78
C ASN A 35 -17.73 -1.49 -19.88
N LEU A 36 -16.62 -2.10 -19.46
CA LEU A 36 -15.53 -2.55 -20.31
C LEU A 36 -15.28 -4.03 -20.08
N SER A 37 -15.14 -4.79 -21.16
CA SER A 37 -14.90 -6.24 -21.11
C SER A 37 -13.78 -6.61 -22.06
N LYS A 38 -12.71 -7.23 -21.52
CA LYS A 38 -11.54 -7.70 -22.28
C LYS A 38 -10.89 -6.61 -23.14
N VAL A 39 -10.62 -5.46 -22.52
CA VAL A 39 -9.95 -4.32 -23.19
C VAL A 39 -8.62 -4.02 -22.52
N PRO A 40 -7.64 -3.40 -23.20
CA PRO A 40 -6.38 -2.99 -22.57
C PRO A 40 -6.62 -1.92 -21.50
N LEU A 41 -5.80 -1.92 -20.44
CA LEU A 41 -5.87 -0.97 -19.32
C LEU A 41 -5.84 0.49 -19.81
N ASN A 42 -5.05 0.79 -20.84
CA ASN A 42 -5.00 2.10 -21.48
C ASN A 42 -6.40 2.63 -21.88
N THR A 43 -7.28 1.76 -22.38
CA THR A 43 -8.65 2.15 -22.76
C THR A 43 -9.46 2.59 -21.55
N ALA A 44 -9.32 1.87 -20.42
CA ALA A 44 -10.00 2.25 -19.19
C ALA A 44 -9.46 3.55 -18.59
N LEU A 45 -8.13 3.74 -18.62
CA LEU A 45 -7.49 4.97 -18.15
C LEU A 45 -7.95 6.18 -18.98
N LYS A 46 -8.00 6.06 -20.32
CA LYS A 46 -8.52 7.13 -21.20
C LYS A 46 -9.97 7.50 -20.90
N GLU A 47 -10.82 6.52 -20.62
CA GLU A 47 -12.22 6.79 -20.27
C GLU A 47 -12.33 7.49 -18.90
N ILE A 48 -11.46 7.14 -17.96
CA ILE A 48 -11.33 7.84 -16.66
C ILE A 48 -10.86 9.28 -16.87
N GLU A 49 -9.82 9.52 -17.67
CA GLU A 49 -9.34 10.87 -18.00
C GLU A 49 -10.47 11.72 -18.58
N LYS A 50 -11.24 11.15 -19.52
CA LYS A 50 -12.37 11.82 -20.17
C LYS A 50 -13.49 12.19 -19.19
N GLN A 51 -13.88 11.29 -18.27
CA GLN A 51 -14.97 11.54 -17.32
C GLN A 51 -14.56 12.45 -16.16
N THR A 52 -13.26 12.47 -15.79
CA THR A 52 -12.75 13.21 -14.63
C THR A 52 -12.07 14.53 -14.98
N SER A 53 -11.76 14.74 -16.27
CA SER A 53 -10.92 15.82 -16.78
C SER A 53 -9.49 15.84 -16.20
N MET A 54 -9.01 14.71 -15.69
CA MET A 54 -7.67 14.52 -15.13
C MET A 54 -6.73 13.87 -16.14
N SER A 55 -5.43 14.09 -16.00
CA SER A 55 -4.41 13.41 -16.81
C SER A 55 -3.76 12.27 -16.01
N VAL A 56 -3.56 11.11 -16.62
CA VAL A 56 -2.88 9.96 -15.99
C VAL A 56 -1.40 9.99 -16.34
N VAL A 57 -0.55 9.98 -15.32
CA VAL A 57 0.91 9.99 -15.44
C VAL A 57 1.47 8.69 -14.87
N TYR A 58 2.37 8.05 -15.61
CA TYR A 58 3.00 6.79 -15.20
C TYR A 58 4.33 6.61 -15.90
N ASN A 59 5.19 5.78 -15.32
CA ASN A 59 6.40 5.30 -15.97
C ASN A 59 6.08 4.00 -16.71
N THR A 60 6.45 3.91 -18.00
CA THR A 60 6.21 2.72 -18.84
C THR A 60 6.94 1.48 -18.35
N ASN A 61 7.99 1.64 -17.53
CA ASN A 61 8.71 0.52 -16.92
C ASN A 61 7.99 -0.06 -15.69
N ASP A 62 7.12 0.73 -15.05
CA ASP A 62 6.50 0.38 -13.76
C ASP A 62 5.04 -0.07 -13.89
N VAL A 63 4.39 0.23 -15.02
CA VAL A 63 2.96 -0.01 -15.24
C VAL A 63 2.72 -0.65 -16.61
N ASP A 64 2.15 -1.86 -16.60
CA ASP A 64 1.70 -2.54 -17.82
C ASP A 64 0.32 -1.99 -18.26
N ILE A 65 0.35 -1.05 -19.21
CA ILE A 65 -0.84 -0.43 -19.81
C ILE A 65 -1.54 -1.31 -20.87
N ASN A 66 -0.89 -2.38 -21.32
CA ASN A 66 -1.44 -3.29 -22.33
C ASN A 66 -2.17 -4.47 -21.73
N ARG A 67 -2.03 -4.68 -20.41
CA ARG A 67 -2.78 -5.66 -19.63
C ARG A 67 -4.27 -5.60 -19.94
N ILE A 68 -4.85 -6.76 -20.26
CA ILE A 68 -6.27 -6.89 -20.52
C ILE A 68 -7.04 -6.89 -19.20
N ILE A 69 -8.04 -6.01 -19.10
CA ILE A 69 -8.91 -5.88 -17.94
C ILE A 69 -10.38 -5.95 -18.35
N SER A 70 -11.23 -6.24 -17.36
CA SER A 70 -12.68 -6.15 -17.44
C SER A 70 -13.17 -5.45 -16.18
N ILE A 71 -13.97 -4.41 -16.34
CA ILE A 71 -14.53 -3.64 -15.23
C ILE A 71 -15.95 -3.19 -15.57
N LYS A 72 -16.87 -3.37 -14.62
CA LYS A 72 -18.25 -2.95 -14.75
C LYS A 72 -18.70 -2.26 -13.47
N VAL A 73 -18.76 -0.94 -13.53
CA VAL A 73 -19.06 -0.06 -12.39
C VAL A 73 -19.99 1.06 -12.85
N SER A 74 -20.90 1.49 -11.98
CA SER A 74 -21.89 2.51 -12.29
C SER A 74 -21.97 3.52 -11.17
N LYS A 75 -21.72 4.79 -11.49
CA LYS A 75 -21.67 5.92 -10.54
C LYS A 75 -20.81 5.62 -9.31
N GLU A 76 -19.65 5.01 -9.53
CA GLU A 76 -18.72 4.63 -8.46
C GLU A 76 -17.62 5.69 -8.31
N SER A 77 -17.13 5.94 -7.10
CA SER A 77 -16.09 6.94 -6.88
C SER A 77 -14.78 6.56 -7.58
N LEU A 78 -14.08 7.57 -8.11
CA LEU A 78 -12.78 7.39 -8.78
C LEU A 78 -11.83 6.52 -7.94
N ASN A 79 -11.74 6.77 -6.63
CA ASN A 79 -10.87 6.02 -5.73
C ASN A 79 -11.22 4.52 -5.72
N ASN A 80 -12.51 4.18 -5.65
CA ASN A 80 -12.93 2.78 -5.64
C ASN A 80 -12.70 2.11 -7.00
N VAL A 81 -12.99 2.81 -8.10
CA VAL A 81 -12.71 2.32 -9.46
C VAL A 81 -11.22 2.02 -9.63
N MET A 82 -10.34 2.93 -9.21
CA MET A 82 -8.88 2.75 -9.27
C MET A 82 -8.42 1.61 -8.36
N ASN A 83 -8.96 1.50 -7.15
CA ASN A 83 -8.69 0.37 -6.25
C ASN A 83 -9.08 -0.97 -6.88
N GLN A 84 -10.21 -1.03 -7.60
CA GLN A 84 -10.63 -2.24 -8.30
C GLN A 84 -9.71 -2.57 -9.48
N LEU A 85 -9.34 -1.57 -10.30
CA LEU A 85 -8.46 -1.75 -11.47
C LEU A 85 -7.07 -2.29 -11.12
N PHE A 86 -6.53 -1.86 -9.96
CA PHE A 86 -5.20 -2.23 -9.50
C PHE A 86 -5.20 -3.26 -8.35
N LYS A 87 -6.35 -3.89 -8.07
CA LYS A 87 -6.44 -4.97 -7.08
C LYS A 87 -5.58 -6.16 -7.51
N GLY A 88 -4.65 -6.56 -6.64
CA GLY A 88 -3.72 -7.67 -6.92
C GLY A 88 -2.60 -7.33 -7.90
N VAL A 89 -2.41 -6.05 -8.23
CA VAL A 89 -1.36 -5.57 -9.12
C VAL A 89 -0.33 -4.79 -8.30
N ASN A 90 0.94 -4.85 -8.70
CA ASN A 90 2.01 -4.10 -8.06
C ASN A 90 2.01 -2.61 -8.46
N THR A 91 0.84 -1.97 -8.49
CA THR A 91 0.68 -0.57 -8.88
C THR A 91 -0.18 0.15 -7.85
N SER A 92 0.31 1.27 -7.33
CA SER A 92 -0.44 2.23 -6.53
C SER A 92 -0.79 3.45 -7.36
N PHE A 93 -1.80 4.19 -6.92
CA PHE A 93 -2.13 5.49 -7.49
C PHE A 93 -2.18 6.57 -6.41
N SER A 94 -1.87 7.80 -6.79
CA SER A 94 -2.13 9.00 -6.02
C SER A 94 -2.75 10.07 -6.90
N ILE A 95 -3.57 10.92 -6.29
CA ILE A 95 -4.15 12.08 -6.97
C ILE A 95 -3.42 13.31 -6.46
N VAL A 96 -2.73 13.99 -7.36
CA VAL A 96 -2.02 15.24 -7.07
C VAL A 96 -2.54 16.29 -8.05
N ASP A 97 -3.21 17.30 -7.50
CA ASP A 97 -3.91 18.33 -8.26
C ASP A 97 -4.91 17.73 -9.27
N ASN A 98 -4.61 17.82 -10.57
CA ASN A 98 -5.41 17.29 -11.67
C ASN A 98 -4.74 16.08 -12.37
N HIS A 99 -3.76 15.47 -11.72
CA HIS A 99 -3.04 14.31 -12.24
C HIS A 99 -3.31 13.07 -11.38
N ILE A 100 -3.54 11.95 -12.06
CA ILE A 100 -3.54 10.62 -11.47
C ILE A 100 -2.15 10.04 -11.70
N VAL A 101 -1.35 9.95 -10.65
CA VAL A 101 0.01 9.40 -10.73
C VAL A 101 -0.04 7.92 -10.40
N LEU A 102 0.39 7.06 -11.33
CA LEU A 102 0.56 5.64 -11.09
C LEU A 102 2.04 5.35 -10.82
N SER A 103 2.28 4.58 -9.78
CA SER A 103 3.63 4.19 -9.36
C SER A 103 3.67 2.72 -8.99
N ALA A 104 4.86 2.12 -9.04
CA ALA A 104 5.06 0.80 -8.47
C ALA A 104 4.60 0.81 -7.02
N LYS A 105 3.73 -0.13 -6.65
CA LYS A 105 3.27 -0.25 -5.27
C LYS A 105 4.48 -0.63 -4.44
N ASN A 106 4.96 0.30 -3.62
CA ASN A 106 5.89 -0.04 -2.54
C ASN A 106 5.12 -0.98 -1.63
N THR A 107 5.30 -2.29 -1.82
CA THR A 107 4.67 -3.32 -1.00
C THR A 107 5.39 -3.35 0.35
N LYS A 108 5.21 -2.28 1.14
CA LYS A 108 4.79 -2.51 2.50
C LYS A 108 3.40 -3.11 2.35
N VAL A 109 3.36 -4.42 2.14
CA VAL A 109 2.11 -5.18 2.22
C VAL A 109 1.45 -4.67 3.49
N ASP A 110 0.26 -4.08 3.36
CA ASP A 110 -0.68 -3.98 4.46
C ASP A 110 -0.93 -5.43 4.90
N GLN A 111 0.01 -5.97 5.66
CA GLN A 111 -0.33 -6.91 6.68
C GLN A 111 -1.33 -6.10 7.50
N GLN A 112 -2.60 -6.52 7.46
CA GLN A 112 -3.54 -6.26 8.55
C GLN A 112 -2.72 -6.08 9.81
N LYS A 113 -2.89 -5.00 10.60
CA LYS A 113 -2.19 -4.83 11.89
C LYS A 113 -2.21 -6.15 12.66
N LYS A 114 -1.23 -7.00 12.42
CA LYS A 114 -1.08 -8.28 13.09
C LYS A 114 -0.25 -7.88 14.28
N THR A 115 -0.82 -8.06 15.46
CA THR A 115 -0.12 -7.73 16.70
C THR A 115 1.27 -8.38 16.65
N PRO A 116 2.36 -7.59 16.68
CA PRO A 116 3.69 -8.14 16.64
C PRO A 116 3.87 -9.09 17.82
N ILE A 117 4.37 -10.29 17.53
CA ILE A 117 4.81 -11.24 18.55
C ILE A 117 6.33 -11.23 18.61
N ALA A 118 6.88 -11.42 19.80
CA ALA A 118 8.31 -11.64 19.96
C ALA A 118 8.62 -13.08 19.53
N ALA A 119 9.07 -13.26 18.29
CA ALA A 119 9.59 -14.53 17.81
C ALA A 119 11.03 -14.69 18.27
N SER A 120 11.39 -15.90 18.71
CA SER A 120 12.76 -16.25 19.08
C SER A 120 13.12 -17.63 18.54
N GLY A 121 14.40 -17.93 18.51
CA GLY A 121 14.87 -19.24 18.09
C GLY A 121 16.39 -19.34 18.14
N THR A 122 16.89 -20.50 17.75
CA THR A 122 18.32 -20.82 17.67
C THR A 122 18.62 -21.34 16.26
N ILE A 123 19.75 -20.89 15.70
CA ILE A 123 20.23 -21.27 14.38
C ILE A 123 21.55 -22.03 14.53
N THR A 124 21.61 -23.24 13.96
CA THR A 124 22.78 -24.10 13.97
C THR A 124 23.16 -24.58 12.57
N ASP A 125 24.36 -25.11 12.42
CA ASP A 125 24.76 -25.87 11.24
C ASP A 125 24.23 -27.32 11.29
N ALA A 126 24.53 -28.11 10.27
CA ALA A 126 24.16 -29.52 10.19
C ALA A 126 24.83 -30.43 11.25
N LYS A 127 25.91 -29.97 11.88
CA LYS A 127 26.63 -30.67 12.96
C LYS A 127 26.08 -30.31 14.35
N GLY A 128 25.19 -29.32 14.42
CA GLY A 128 24.60 -28.81 15.65
C GLY A 128 25.39 -27.69 16.31
N GLU A 129 26.39 -27.13 15.63
CA GLU A 129 27.16 -25.98 16.11
C GLU A 129 26.34 -24.69 15.93
N PRO A 130 26.27 -23.80 16.94
CA PRO A 130 25.54 -22.54 16.84
C PRO A 130 26.19 -21.60 15.82
N LEU A 131 25.37 -20.98 14.98
CA LEU A 131 25.82 -20.03 13.97
C LEU A 131 25.67 -18.59 14.46
N ILE A 132 26.80 -17.94 14.74
CA ILE A 132 26.89 -16.52 15.09
C ILE A 132 26.86 -15.63 13.84
N GLY A 133 26.16 -14.51 13.91
CA GLY A 133 26.16 -13.52 12.83
C GLY A 133 25.21 -13.82 11.67
N VAL A 134 24.27 -14.75 11.84
CA VAL A 134 23.25 -15.09 10.84
C VAL A 134 22.24 -13.95 10.76
N SER A 135 21.94 -13.50 9.54
CA SER A 135 20.93 -12.47 9.28
C SER A 135 19.53 -13.09 9.24
N VAL A 136 18.61 -12.54 10.03
CA VAL A 136 17.20 -12.94 10.09
C VAL A 136 16.34 -11.72 9.76
N LEU A 137 15.69 -11.71 8.60
CA LEU A 137 14.90 -10.58 8.08
C LEU A 137 13.43 -10.97 7.91
N VAL A 138 12.49 -10.10 8.29
CA VAL A 138 11.08 -10.30 7.91
C VAL A 138 10.90 -9.90 6.45
N LYS A 139 10.58 -10.88 5.59
CA LYS A 139 10.49 -10.72 4.14
C LYS A 139 9.57 -9.56 3.75
N GLY A 140 10.08 -8.68 2.89
CA GLY A 140 9.37 -7.48 2.40
C GLY A 140 9.38 -6.29 3.37
N THR A 141 10.18 -6.36 4.44
CA THR A 141 10.36 -5.26 5.40
C THR A 141 11.84 -4.97 5.65
N SER A 142 12.14 -3.87 6.33
CA SER A 142 13.48 -3.55 6.85
C SER A 142 13.72 -4.04 8.28
N ASN A 143 12.80 -4.85 8.81
CA ASN A 143 12.86 -5.33 10.19
C ASN A 143 13.61 -6.67 10.23
N GLY A 144 14.82 -6.63 10.78
CA GLY A 144 15.71 -7.78 10.88
C GLY A 144 16.51 -7.78 12.18
N THR A 145 17.14 -8.91 12.47
CA THR A 145 18.02 -9.11 13.60
C THR A 145 19.18 -10.03 13.19
N ILE A 146 20.17 -10.18 14.06
CA ILE A 146 21.32 -11.05 13.85
C ILE A 146 21.42 -12.02 15.02
N THR A 147 21.87 -13.25 14.78
CA THR A 147 22.11 -14.22 15.86
C THR A 147 23.28 -13.82 16.76
N ASP A 148 23.17 -14.10 18.05
CA ASP A 148 24.23 -13.92 19.05
C ASP A 148 25.28 -15.06 19.04
N MET A 149 26.19 -15.06 20.02
CA MET A 149 27.28 -16.03 20.13
C MET A 149 26.80 -17.47 20.34
N ASP A 150 25.61 -17.65 20.90
CA ASP A 150 24.99 -18.96 21.14
C ASP A 150 24.04 -19.33 19.99
N GLY A 151 24.05 -18.57 18.89
CA GLY A 151 23.19 -18.77 17.72
C GLY A 151 21.73 -18.36 17.94
N ASN A 152 21.41 -17.64 19.02
CA ASN A 152 20.05 -17.25 19.33
C ASN A 152 19.66 -15.94 18.66
N PHE A 153 18.40 -15.82 18.27
CA PHE A 153 17.84 -14.56 17.76
C PHE A 153 16.50 -14.23 18.43
N LYS A 154 16.18 -12.94 18.41
CA LYS A 154 14.87 -12.43 18.80
C LYS A 154 14.46 -11.32 17.85
N ILE A 155 13.24 -11.41 17.31
CA ILE A 155 12.70 -10.45 16.34
C ILE A 155 11.21 -10.22 16.59
N GLN A 156 10.74 -9.00 16.41
CA GLN A 156 9.31 -8.70 16.40
C GLN A 156 8.75 -9.04 15.03
N ALA A 157 7.88 -10.02 14.92
CA ALA A 157 7.25 -10.41 13.66
C ALA A 157 5.82 -10.85 13.94
N ALA A 158 4.98 -10.95 12.92
CA ALA A 158 3.62 -11.40 13.10
C ALA A 158 3.40 -12.83 12.62
N LYS A 159 2.37 -13.49 13.17
CA LYS A 159 1.98 -14.83 12.71
C LYS A 159 1.67 -14.81 11.21
N GLY A 160 2.24 -15.76 10.48
CA GLY A 160 2.14 -15.87 9.02
C GLY A 160 3.15 -15.00 8.26
N ASP A 161 4.02 -14.26 8.94
CA ASP A 161 5.14 -13.59 8.30
C ASP A 161 6.20 -14.61 7.91
N VAL A 162 7.01 -14.29 6.91
CA VAL A 162 8.10 -15.13 6.45
C VAL A 162 9.42 -14.52 6.93
N LEU A 163 10.17 -15.28 7.71
CA LEU A 163 11.53 -14.97 8.10
C LEU A 163 12.48 -15.50 7.04
N GLU A 164 13.30 -14.62 6.50
CA GLU A 164 14.38 -14.94 5.57
C GLU A 164 15.69 -14.99 6.36
N VAL A 165 16.29 -16.18 6.37
CA VAL A 165 17.51 -16.48 7.12
C VAL A 165 18.63 -16.64 6.11
N SER A 166 19.68 -15.84 6.25
CA SER A 166 20.81 -15.83 5.32
C SER A 166 22.13 -15.73 6.07
N TYR A 167 23.12 -16.47 5.59
CA TYR A 167 24.47 -16.46 6.13
C TYR A 167 25.47 -16.79 5.03
N ILE A 168 26.65 -16.20 5.10
CA ILE A 168 27.67 -16.33 4.05
C ILE A 168 28.14 -17.78 4.02
N GLY A 169 28.09 -18.42 2.85
CA GLY A 169 28.46 -19.82 2.64
C GLY A 169 27.37 -20.84 2.97
N TYR A 170 26.15 -20.40 3.31
CA TYR A 170 25.01 -21.27 3.62
C TYR A 170 23.81 -20.94 2.75
N ALA A 171 23.01 -21.96 2.45
CA ALA A 171 21.80 -21.81 1.66
C ALA A 171 20.75 -20.99 2.43
N SER A 172 20.26 -19.92 1.81
CA SER A 172 19.20 -19.09 2.40
C SER A 172 17.92 -19.90 2.61
N GLN A 173 17.26 -19.68 3.75
CA GLN A 173 16.01 -20.36 4.09
C GLN A 173 14.90 -19.36 4.36
N ALA A 174 13.69 -19.71 3.93
CA ALA A 174 12.48 -18.94 4.18
C ALA A 174 11.55 -19.73 5.10
N ILE A 175 11.24 -19.18 6.28
CA ILE A 175 10.49 -19.87 7.33
C ILE A 175 9.25 -19.06 7.68
N THR A 176 8.07 -19.66 7.53
CA THR A 176 6.81 -19.02 7.93
C THR A 176 6.59 -19.13 9.43
N LEU A 177 6.36 -18.01 10.09
CA LEU A 177 6.12 -17.95 11.52
C LEU A 177 4.71 -18.44 11.87
N ALA A 178 4.58 -19.67 12.35
CA ALA A 178 3.28 -20.27 12.66
C ALA A 178 2.74 -19.89 14.05
N ASN A 179 3.61 -19.71 15.04
CA ASN A 179 3.26 -19.46 16.44
C ASN A 179 4.41 -18.74 17.19
N THR A 180 4.29 -18.61 18.51
CA THR A 180 5.27 -17.99 19.40
C THR A 180 6.31 -18.96 19.98
N GLN A 181 6.33 -20.23 19.54
CA GLN A 181 7.30 -21.20 20.06
C GLN A 181 8.70 -20.90 19.52
N PRO A 182 9.76 -21.15 20.32
CA PRO A 182 11.13 -21.00 19.85
C PRO A 182 11.40 -21.84 18.59
N LEU A 183 11.85 -21.19 17.53
CA LEU A 183 12.24 -21.85 16.28
C LEU A 183 13.60 -22.53 16.44
N LYS A 184 13.75 -23.72 15.87
CA LYS A 184 15.05 -24.38 15.68
C LYS A 184 15.32 -24.48 14.19
N ILE A 185 16.39 -23.82 13.74
CA ILE A 185 16.69 -23.66 12.32
C ILE A 185 18.07 -24.27 12.07
N VAL A 186 18.16 -25.20 11.12
CA VAL A 186 19.41 -25.84 10.73
C VAL A 186 19.77 -25.35 9.34
N MET A 187 20.89 -24.64 9.19
CA MET A 187 21.36 -24.18 7.89
C MET A 187 22.24 -25.23 7.22
N GLY A 188 21.96 -25.53 5.95
CA GLY A 188 22.82 -26.34 5.10
C GLY A 188 23.83 -25.45 4.37
N GLU A 189 25.05 -25.96 4.16
CA GLU A 189 26.06 -25.29 3.35
C GLU A 189 25.54 -25.04 1.92
N ASP A 190 25.82 -23.86 1.37
CA ASP A 190 25.49 -23.55 -0.03
C ASP A 190 26.54 -24.19 -0.93
N THR A 191 26.33 -25.45 -1.29
CA THR A 191 27.12 -26.14 -2.31
C THR A 191 26.57 -25.76 -3.68
N GLN A 192 26.78 -24.50 -4.10
CA GLN A 192 26.68 -24.18 -5.51
C GLN A 192 27.83 -24.91 -6.23
N THR A 193 27.48 -26.03 -6.83
CA THR A 193 28.28 -26.73 -7.85
C THR A 193 27.55 -26.67 -9.17
#